data_AF-A0A3P1ZYN9-F1
#
_entry.id   AF-A0A3P1ZYN9-F1
#
_cell.length_a   1.000
_cell.length_b   1.000
_cell.length_c   1.000
_cell.angle_alpha   90.00
_cell.angle_beta   90.00
_cell.angle_gamma   90.00
#
_symmetry.space_group_name_H-M   'P 1'
#
loop_
_entity.id
_entity.type
_entity.pdbx_description
1 polymer ?
#
loop_
_entity_poly.entity_id
_entity_poly.type
_entity_poly.pdbx_seq_one_letter_code
_entity_poly.pdbx_strand_id
1 'polypeptide(L)'
;ANVVNNVAWELQQSGEKKDDVKAGDKVNFVDGVGTKVTVTAKEDGKVSDIKIDVSSEALAGKVEFNNDNGTTTATEPDKLAKVGDVANVTNATVQHLTAKGLNFKGNDGQDIHKDLGETLTIKGGRDSNVGVSAKNTYVSKVGDDLVVQFADTPEFNGIKLSEGGNTVNLNPAAGNTLKLTGSNNSDPVTISNVKAGVEGNDAVNVDQLNALKWKLTVGKTGTGKSEGAAETEVSGQTVTVVAGDGIGIKQEGTKVTISSNGLSYADLNVDNNNGKVAAPKDEDGGKVVNATTVAKAINESGWVATSGKTADGEQDGEATEELVNPGDKVELIAGKNLKIKQEGSNFTYSTQENVSFTHVDSDSI
;
A
#
# COMPACT_ATOMS: atom_id res chain seq x y z
N ALA A 1 -13.05 -31.13 132.80
CA ALA A 1 -13.33 -30.12 131.76
C ALA A 1 -12.04 -29.62 131.10
N ASN A 2 -11.18 -28.85 131.80
CA ASN A 2 -10.13 -28.02 131.19
C ASN A 2 -9.07 -28.71 130.30
N VAL A 3 -8.85 -30.02 130.37
CA VAL A 3 -7.84 -30.71 129.54
C VAL A 3 -8.30 -30.85 128.08
N VAL A 4 -9.59 -31.12 127.84
CA VAL A 4 -10.13 -31.34 126.47
C VAL A 4 -10.16 -30.03 125.67
N ASN A 5 -10.42 -28.90 126.33
CA ASN A 5 -10.52 -27.58 125.69
C ASN A 5 -9.15 -27.01 125.24
N ASN A 6 -8.04 -27.62 125.65
CA ASN A 6 -6.68 -27.23 125.24
C ASN A 6 -6.09 -28.11 124.13
N VAL A 7 -6.82 -29.12 123.65
CA VAL A 7 -6.43 -29.91 122.48
C VAL A 7 -7.01 -29.25 121.23
N ALA A 8 -6.15 -29.00 120.25
CA ALA A 8 -6.50 -28.39 118.97
C ALA A 8 -5.83 -29.12 117.80
N TRP A 9 -6.33 -28.89 116.59
CA TRP A 9 -5.64 -29.22 115.34
C TRP A 9 -5.46 -27.95 114.49
N GLU A 10 -4.35 -27.90 113.76
CA GLU A 10 -3.99 -26.72 112.97
C GLU A 10 -4.71 -26.71 111.62
N LEU A 11 -5.43 -25.62 111.33
CA LEU A 11 -6.02 -25.39 110.01
C LEU A 11 -5.04 -24.60 109.14
N GLN A 12 -4.70 -25.16 107.98
CA GLN A 12 -3.81 -24.52 107.00
C GLN A 12 -4.52 -24.24 105.66
N GLN A 13 -4.12 -23.15 105.00
CA GLN A 13 -4.48 -22.87 103.61
C GLN A 13 -3.18 -22.74 102.80
N SER A 14 -3.05 -23.52 101.72
CA SER A 14 -1.85 -23.55 100.86
C SER A 14 -0.53 -23.77 101.62
N GLY A 15 -0.56 -24.50 102.74
CA GLY A 15 0.61 -24.79 103.59
C GLY A 15 0.91 -23.75 104.67
N GLU A 16 0.17 -22.64 104.74
CA GLU A 16 0.30 -21.67 105.82
C GLU A 16 -0.75 -21.89 106.91
N LYS A 17 -0.35 -21.85 108.19
CA LYS A 17 -1.25 -21.80 109.35
C LYS A 17 -2.23 -20.63 109.24
N LYS A 18 -3.52 -20.91 109.46
CA LYS A 18 -4.59 -19.92 109.55
C LYS A 18 -5.33 -19.93 110.89
N ASP A 19 -5.49 -21.09 111.54
CA ASP A 19 -6.19 -21.18 112.84
C ASP A 19 -5.79 -22.43 113.66
N ASP A 20 -6.15 -22.47 114.95
CA ASP A 20 -6.01 -23.60 115.88
C ASP A 20 -7.41 -24.04 116.39
N VAL A 21 -8.00 -25.03 115.72
CA VAL A 21 -9.39 -25.46 115.95
C VAL A 21 -9.50 -26.35 117.19
N LYS A 22 -10.20 -25.90 118.23
CA LYS A 22 -10.38 -26.58 119.53
C LYS A 22 -11.73 -27.28 119.65
N ALA A 23 -11.87 -28.08 120.71
CA ALA A 23 -13.13 -28.75 121.04
C ALA A 23 -14.27 -27.74 121.30
N GLY A 24 -15.26 -27.72 120.40
CA GLY A 24 -16.42 -26.82 120.45
C GLY A 24 -16.40 -25.69 119.40
N ASP A 25 -15.27 -25.48 118.73
CA ASP A 25 -15.16 -24.52 117.62
C ASP A 25 -15.91 -25.03 116.38
N LYS A 26 -16.26 -24.10 115.48
CA LYS A 26 -17.03 -24.37 114.27
C LYS A 26 -16.20 -24.09 113.03
N VAL A 27 -15.89 -25.14 112.27
CA VAL A 27 -15.35 -25.01 110.91
C VAL A 27 -16.53 -24.88 109.95
N ASN A 28 -16.66 -23.74 109.30
CA ASN A 28 -17.69 -23.49 108.29
C ASN A 28 -17.07 -23.50 106.89
N PHE A 29 -17.41 -24.49 106.07
CA PHE A 29 -17.04 -24.49 104.66
C PHE A 29 -18.01 -23.60 103.89
N VAL A 30 -17.48 -22.59 103.20
CA VAL A 30 -18.27 -21.60 102.46
C VAL A 30 -18.24 -21.87 100.96
N ASP A 31 -19.36 -21.60 100.29
CA ASP A 31 -19.44 -21.59 98.83
C ASP A 31 -18.60 -20.45 98.25
N GLY A 32 -17.98 -20.70 97.10
CA GLY A 32 -17.18 -19.71 96.35
C GLY A 32 -17.81 -19.37 95.01
N VAL A 33 -17.21 -18.44 94.27
CA VAL A 33 -17.64 -18.16 92.90
C VAL A 33 -17.39 -19.40 92.04
N GLY A 34 -18.45 -20.03 91.57
CA GLY A 34 -18.36 -21.26 90.78
C GLY A 34 -18.13 -22.54 91.58
N THR A 35 -18.11 -22.51 92.92
CA THR A 35 -17.95 -23.71 93.75
C THR A 35 -19.02 -23.82 94.82
N LYS A 36 -19.55 -25.03 95.01
CA LYS A 36 -20.54 -25.35 96.04
C LYS A 36 -20.02 -26.45 96.95
N VAL A 37 -19.99 -26.22 98.25
CA VAL A 37 -19.57 -27.21 99.24
C VAL A 37 -20.78 -27.85 99.90
N THR A 38 -20.87 -29.17 99.83
CA THR A 38 -21.91 -29.95 100.51
C THR A 38 -21.25 -30.86 101.54
N VAL A 39 -21.60 -30.67 102.82
CA VAL A 39 -21.13 -31.50 103.93
C VAL A 39 -22.26 -32.45 104.35
N THR A 40 -21.99 -33.75 104.33
CA THR A 40 -22.96 -34.79 104.71
C THR A 40 -22.39 -35.65 105.82
N ALA A 41 -23.00 -35.59 107.00
CA ALA A 41 -22.70 -36.50 108.10
C ALA A 41 -23.25 -37.91 107.80
N LYS A 42 -22.42 -38.92 108.00
CA LYS A 42 -22.69 -40.35 107.85
C LYS A 42 -22.40 -41.08 109.15
N GLU A 43 -22.88 -42.32 109.25
CA GLU A 43 -22.61 -43.23 110.38
C GLU A 43 -22.87 -42.59 111.76
N ASP A 44 -24.03 -41.93 111.90
CA ASP A 44 -24.44 -41.27 113.15
C ASP A 44 -23.44 -40.20 113.63
N GLY A 45 -22.86 -39.45 112.67
CA GLY A 45 -21.93 -38.35 112.93
C GLY A 45 -20.46 -38.74 113.04
N LYS A 46 -20.09 -40.00 112.78
CA LYS A 46 -18.70 -40.50 112.87
C LYS A 46 -17.87 -40.24 111.62
N VAL A 47 -18.51 -40.06 110.47
CA VAL A 47 -17.85 -39.78 109.19
C VAL A 47 -18.52 -38.56 108.55
N SER A 48 -17.73 -37.66 107.96
CA SER A 48 -18.23 -36.49 107.23
C SER A 48 -17.65 -36.45 105.82
N ASP A 49 -18.52 -36.58 104.81
CA ASP A 49 -18.15 -36.31 103.43
C ASP A 49 -18.16 -34.80 103.19
N ILE A 50 -17.06 -34.25 102.65
CA ILE A 50 -17.00 -32.87 102.16
C ILE A 50 -16.88 -32.95 100.63
N LYS A 51 -17.97 -32.66 99.93
CA LYS A 51 -18.00 -32.63 98.46
C LYS A 51 -17.90 -31.18 97.98
N ILE A 52 -16.96 -30.91 97.07
CA ILE A 52 -16.84 -29.62 96.39
C ILE A 52 -17.25 -29.82 94.94
N ASP A 53 -18.41 -29.30 94.57
CA ASP A 53 -18.91 -29.29 93.19
C ASP A 53 -18.52 -27.98 92.50
N VAL A 54 -18.18 -28.06 91.20
CA VAL A 54 -17.96 -26.88 90.36
C VAL A 54 -19.22 -26.59 89.56
N SER A 55 -19.77 -25.39 89.71
CA SER A 55 -20.93 -24.92 88.95
C SER A 55 -20.48 -24.37 87.60
N SER A 56 -20.67 -25.18 86.55
CA SER A 56 -20.47 -24.76 85.16
C SER A 56 -21.42 -23.64 84.73
N GLU A 57 -22.57 -23.48 85.40
CA GLU A 57 -23.52 -22.39 85.14
C GLU A 57 -23.02 -21.06 85.70
N ALA A 58 -22.49 -21.04 86.92
CA ALA A 58 -21.98 -19.82 87.55
C ALA A 58 -20.67 -19.32 86.88
N LEU A 59 -19.90 -20.24 86.27
CA LEU A 59 -18.69 -19.92 85.51
C LEU A 59 -18.95 -19.70 84.01
N ALA A 60 -20.17 -19.89 83.50
CA ALA A 60 -20.48 -19.73 82.09
C ALA A 60 -20.47 -18.25 81.69
N GLY A 61 -19.62 -17.92 80.72
CA GLY A 61 -19.62 -16.67 79.97
C GLY A 61 -20.24 -16.85 78.59
N LYS A 62 -20.50 -15.73 77.91
CA LYS A 62 -21.06 -15.70 76.56
C LYS A 62 -20.06 -15.14 75.56
N VAL A 63 -19.92 -15.81 74.42
CA VAL A 63 -19.22 -15.29 73.23
C VAL A 63 -20.22 -15.13 72.10
N GLU A 64 -20.18 -14.00 71.41
CA GLU A 64 -21.10 -13.68 70.32
C GLU A 64 -20.36 -13.13 69.10
N PHE A 65 -20.85 -13.45 67.91
CA PHE A 65 -20.40 -12.88 66.66
C PHE A 65 -21.42 -11.84 66.17
N ASN A 66 -20.95 -10.65 65.84
CA ASN A 66 -21.76 -9.57 65.29
C ASN A 66 -21.64 -9.56 63.76
N ASN A 67 -22.73 -9.94 63.07
CA ASN A 67 -22.81 -10.00 61.61
C ASN A 67 -22.71 -8.63 60.91
N ASP A 68 -22.99 -7.52 61.59
CA ASP A 68 -23.02 -6.19 60.97
C ASP A 68 -21.60 -5.64 60.78
N ASN A 69 -20.73 -5.84 61.76
CA ASN A 69 -19.35 -5.34 61.77
C ASN A 69 -18.27 -6.43 61.68
N GLY A 70 -18.65 -7.71 61.66
CA GLY A 70 -17.74 -8.85 61.50
C GLY A 70 -16.86 -9.14 62.72
N THR A 71 -17.26 -8.71 63.93
CA THR A 71 -16.44 -8.85 65.15
C THR A 71 -16.99 -9.90 66.12
N THR A 72 -16.08 -10.56 66.84
CA THR A 72 -16.41 -11.41 68.00
C THR A 72 -16.24 -10.62 69.29
N THR A 73 -17.18 -10.75 70.22
CA THR A 73 -17.07 -10.17 71.57
C THR A 73 -17.36 -11.19 72.65
N ALA A 74 -16.77 -10.98 73.83
CA ALA A 74 -17.12 -11.64 75.08
C ALA A 74 -17.55 -10.57 76.08
N THR A 75 -18.80 -10.61 76.54
CA THR A 75 -19.36 -9.61 77.47
C THR A 75 -18.86 -9.82 78.90
N GLU A 76 -18.34 -11.01 79.21
CA GLU A 76 -17.79 -11.41 80.50
C GLU A 76 -16.45 -12.12 80.27
N PRO A 77 -15.36 -11.38 79.97
CA PRO A 77 -14.10 -11.95 79.46
C PRO A 77 -13.37 -12.87 80.45
N ASP A 78 -13.64 -12.72 81.76
CA ASP A 78 -13.05 -13.54 82.82
C ASP A 78 -13.80 -14.87 83.08
N LYS A 79 -14.87 -15.16 82.31
CA LYS A 79 -15.68 -16.39 82.43
C LYS A 79 -15.36 -17.41 81.33
N LEU A 80 -15.82 -18.65 81.54
CA LEU A 80 -15.60 -19.77 80.63
C LEU A 80 -16.68 -19.83 79.53
N ALA A 81 -16.28 -19.73 78.26
CA ALA A 81 -17.17 -20.01 77.13
C ALA A 81 -17.40 -21.52 76.96
N LYS A 82 -18.58 -21.94 76.50
CA LYS A 82 -18.83 -23.35 76.15
C LYS A 82 -18.21 -23.66 74.79
N VAL A 83 -17.73 -24.89 74.62
CA VAL A 83 -17.14 -25.38 73.36
C VAL A 83 -18.11 -25.19 72.16
N GLY A 84 -19.41 -25.37 72.39
CA GLY A 84 -20.44 -25.12 71.37
C GLY A 84 -20.55 -23.64 70.97
N ASP A 85 -20.43 -22.71 71.91
CA ASP A 85 -20.51 -21.26 71.64
C ASP A 85 -19.29 -20.81 70.82
N VAL A 86 -18.10 -21.30 71.17
CA VAL A 86 -16.85 -21.06 70.42
C VAL A 86 -16.93 -21.63 69.00
N ALA A 87 -17.47 -22.84 68.83
CA ALA A 87 -17.67 -23.45 67.52
C ALA A 87 -18.69 -22.66 66.68
N ASN A 88 -19.80 -22.21 67.27
CA ASN A 88 -20.81 -21.40 66.61
C ASN A 88 -20.24 -20.06 66.12
N VAL A 89 -19.51 -19.34 66.98
CA VAL A 89 -18.85 -18.07 66.63
C VAL A 89 -17.81 -18.27 65.53
N THR A 90 -17.03 -19.35 65.59
CA THR A 90 -16.03 -19.69 64.57
C THR A 90 -16.70 -19.95 63.21
N ASN A 91 -17.76 -20.77 63.19
CA ASN A 91 -18.53 -21.07 61.98
C ASN A 91 -19.20 -19.80 61.41
N ALA A 92 -19.77 -18.94 62.25
CA ALA A 92 -20.37 -17.67 61.84
C ALA A 92 -19.32 -16.72 61.24
N THR A 93 -18.13 -16.64 61.84
CA THR A 93 -17.01 -15.83 61.33
C THR A 93 -16.57 -16.31 59.95
N VAL A 94 -16.42 -17.63 59.76
CA VAL A 94 -16.08 -18.21 58.46
C VAL A 94 -17.16 -17.91 57.42
N GLN A 95 -18.44 -18.13 57.74
CA GLN A 95 -19.55 -17.83 56.85
C GLN A 95 -19.63 -16.34 56.47
N HIS A 96 -19.39 -15.44 57.44
CA HIS A 96 -19.34 -14.01 57.17
C HIS A 96 -18.21 -13.63 56.22
N LEU A 97 -17.00 -14.18 56.41
CA LEU A 97 -15.88 -13.93 55.48
C LEU A 97 -16.13 -14.54 54.10
N THR A 98 -16.76 -15.72 54.01
CA THR A 98 -17.20 -16.31 52.75
C THR A 98 -18.16 -15.40 52.01
N ALA A 99 -19.23 -14.94 52.67
CA ALA A 99 -20.25 -14.06 52.07
C ALA A 99 -19.81 -12.58 51.90
N LYS A 100 -18.69 -12.16 52.52
CA LYS A 100 -18.06 -10.85 52.24
C LYS A 100 -17.27 -10.87 50.94
N GLY A 101 -16.68 -12.03 50.60
CA GLY A 101 -16.17 -12.33 49.26
C GLY A 101 -15.21 -11.29 48.67
N LEU A 102 -15.27 -11.14 47.35
CA LEU A 102 -14.69 -10.04 46.60
C LEU A 102 -15.75 -9.42 45.67
N ASN A 103 -15.70 -8.10 45.51
CA ASN A 103 -16.51 -7.35 44.56
C ASN A 103 -15.61 -6.81 43.45
N PHE A 104 -15.99 -7.04 42.19
CA PHE A 104 -15.31 -6.52 41.02
C PHE A 104 -16.26 -5.58 40.28
N LYS A 105 -15.86 -4.33 40.07
CA LYS A 105 -16.65 -3.35 39.30
C LYS A 105 -16.26 -3.38 37.82
N GLY A 106 -17.27 -3.41 36.95
CA GLY A 106 -17.11 -3.12 35.53
C GLY A 106 -17.16 -1.62 35.23
N ASN A 107 -16.93 -1.24 33.97
CA ASN A 107 -17.08 0.13 33.49
C ASN A 107 -18.54 0.64 33.51
N ASP A 108 -19.52 -0.26 33.71
CA ASP A 108 -20.92 0.06 33.96
C ASP A 108 -21.21 0.40 35.44
N GLY A 109 -20.20 0.31 36.31
CA GLY A 109 -20.28 0.61 37.74
C GLY A 109 -20.90 -0.49 38.60
N GLN A 110 -21.42 -1.55 38.00
CA GLN A 110 -22.11 -2.64 38.69
C GLN A 110 -21.11 -3.59 39.35
N ASP A 111 -21.48 -4.12 40.53
CA ASP A 111 -20.68 -5.09 41.28
C ASP A 111 -20.92 -6.52 40.80
N ILE A 112 -19.86 -7.20 40.40
CA ILE A 112 -19.81 -8.66 40.31
C ILE A 112 -19.29 -9.18 41.65
N HIS A 113 -20.20 -9.67 42.49
CA HIS A 113 -19.86 -10.31 43.76
C HIS A 113 -19.46 -11.78 43.56
N LYS A 114 -18.45 -12.22 44.31
CA LYS A 114 -18.02 -13.63 44.41
C LYS A 114 -17.68 -13.97 45.86
N ASP A 115 -18.45 -14.90 46.44
CA ASP A 115 -18.14 -15.52 47.73
C ASP A 115 -16.73 -16.14 47.73
N LEU A 116 -16.07 -16.17 48.88
CA LEU A 116 -14.72 -16.73 48.99
C LEU A 116 -14.72 -18.23 48.67
N GLY A 117 -14.11 -18.60 47.54
CA GLY A 117 -14.08 -19.96 47.02
C GLY A 117 -14.84 -20.13 45.70
N GLU A 118 -15.65 -19.16 45.28
CA GLU A 118 -16.23 -19.15 43.93
C GLU A 118 -15.23 -18.73 42.85
N THR A 119 -15.38 -19.29 41.64
CA THR A 119 -14.57 -18.94 40.48
C THR A 119 -15.16 -17.72 39.75
N LEU A 120 -14.45 -16.59 39.76
CA LEU A 120 -14.70 -15.52 38.78
C LEU A 120 -14.20 -15.96 37.40
N THR A 121 -15.09 -15.97 36.41
CA THR A 121 -14.73 -16.32 35.03
C THR A 121 -14.60 -15.06 34.17
N ILE A 122 -13.38 -14.75 33.74
CA ILE A 122 -13.09 -13.69 32.78
C ILE A 122 -12.89 -14.33 31.40
N LYS A 123 -13.73 -13.99 30.41
CA LYS A 123 -13.71 -14.58 29.06
C LYS A 123 -13.66 -13.50 27.98
N GLY A 124 -12.79 -13.68 27.00
CA GLY A 124 -12.90 -13.05 25.69
C GLY A 124 -13.81 -13.88 24.77
N GLY A 125 -14.42 -13.24 23.77
CA GLY A 125 -15.38 -13.88 22.84
C GLY A 125 -14.79 -14.78 21.75
N ARG A 126 -13.67 -15.49 22.02
CA ARG A 126 -13.03 -16.39 21.05
C ARG A 126 -12.91 -17.80 21.64
N ASP A 127 -13.42 -18.79 20.91
CA ASP A 127 -13.67 -20.13 21.44
C ASP A 127 -12.42 -20.99 21.69
N SER A 128 -11.25 -20.56 21.21
CA SER A 128 -9.98 -21.29 21.41
C SER A 128 -8.78 -20.36 21.60
N ASN A 129 -7.72 -20.90 22.21
CA ASN A 129 -6.43 -20.24 22.39
C ASN A 129 -5.55 -20.23 21.12
N VAL A 130 -6.07 -20.70 19.97
CA VAL A 130 -5.34 -20.69 18.71
C VAL A 130 -5.41 -19.29 18.09
N GLY A 131 -4.25 -18.66 17.87
CA GLY A 131 -4.15 -17.35 17.22
C GLY A 131 -4.61 -16.17 18.08
N VAL A 132 -4.50 -16.28 19.41
CA VAL A 132 -4.57 -15.16 20.36
C VAL A 132 -3.17 -14.77 20.82
N SER A 133 -3.02 -13.54 21.35
CA SER A 133 -1.75 -13.00 21.81
C SER A 133 -1.98 -12.09 23.02
N ALA A 134 -1.08 -12.15 24.01
CA ALA A 134 -1.04 -11.20 25.12
C ALA A 134 -0.18 -9.96 24.84
N LYS A 135 0.56 -9.92 23.71
CA LYS A 135 1.54 -8.85 23.39
C LYS A 135 0.95 -7.43 23.46
N ASN A 136 -0.31 -7.27 23.03
CA ASN A 136 -0.92 -5.97 22.84
C ASN A 136 -1.66 -5.46 24.08
N THR A 137 -1.75 -6.26 25.15
CA THR A 137 -2.47 -5.91 26.39
C THR A 137 -1.52 -5.88 27.57
N TYR A 138 -1.55 -4.79 28.33
CA TYR A 138 -0.78 -4.63 29.55
C TYR A 138 -1.72 -4.34 30.73
N VAL A 139 -1.36 -4.78 31.93
CA VAL A 139 -2.15 -4.53 33.16
C VAL A 139 -1.24 -3.87 34.18
N SER A 140 -1.66 -2.73 34.72
CA SER A 140 -0.91 -1.94 35.69
C SER A 140 -1.81 -1.44 36.83
N LYS A 141 -1.23 -1.17 38.01
CA LYS A 141 -1.94 -0.47 39.10
C LYS A 141 -1.79 1.04 38.88
N VAL A 142 -2.90 1.77 38.88
CA VAL A 142 -2.93 3.25 38.82
C VAL A 142 -3.83 3.73 39.95
N GLY A 143 -3.28 4.41 40.95
CA GLY A 143 -4.01 4.66 42.19
C GLY A 143 -4.37 3.33 42.84
N ASP A 144 -5.66 3.07 43.07
CA ASP A 144 -6.18 1.78 43.55
C ASP A 144 -6.82 0.91 42.45
N ASP A 145 -6.88 1.41 41.22
CA ASP A 145 -7.44 0.70 40.08
C ASP A 145 -6.41 -0.21 39.40
N LEU A 146 -6.90 -1.33 38.83
CA LEU A 146 -6.16 -2.12 37.86
C LEU A 146 -6.57 -1.69 36.45
N VAL A 147 -5.68 -0.99 35.75
CA VAL A 147 -5.94 -0.47 34.41
C VAL A 147 -5.42 -1.46 33.36
N VAL A 148 -6.32 -1.94 32.52
CA VAL A 148 -5.99 -2.70 31.32
C VAL A 148 -5.74 -1.71 30.18
N GLN A 149 -4.53 -1.74 29.63
CA GLN A 149 -4.04 -0.85 28.59
C GLN A 149 -3.78 -1.64 27.30
N PHE A 150 -3.87 -0.96 26.16
CA PHE A 150 -3.38 -1.47 24.89
C PHE A 150 -1.99 -0.89 24.62
N ALA A 151 -1.12 -1.63 23.91
CA ALA A 151 0.16 -1.09 23.46
C ALA A 151 -0.06 0.04 22.44
N ASP A 152 0.69 1.15 22.57
CA ASP A 152 0.59 2.32 21.67
C ASP A 152 0.79 1.96 20.19
N THR A 153 1.66 0.97 19.93
CA THR A 153 1.85 0.35 18.62
C THR A 153 1.57 -1.15 18.73
N PRO A 154 0.32 -1.60 18.53
CA PRO A 154 -0.05 -3.00 18.67
C PRO A 154 0.49 -3.86 17.51
N GLU A 155 1.00 -5.05 17.83
CA GLU A 155 1.55 -6.00 16.86
C GLU A 155 0.47 -7.00 16.42
N PHE A 156 0.22 -7.11 15.11
CA PHE A 156 -0.75 -8.06 14.55
C PHE A 156 -0.12 -8.90 13.44
N ASN A 157 -0.38 -10.21 13.45
CA ASN A 157 -0.03 -11.11 12.34
C ASN A 157 -0.89 -10.87 11.08
N GLY A 158 -1.95 -10.06 11.19
CA GLY A 158 -2.89 -9.67 10.15
C GLY A 158 -4.18 -9.14 10.78
N ILE A 159 -4.93 -8.33 10.04
CA ILE A 159 -6.23 -7.78 10.46
C ILE A 159 -7.30 -8.26 9.48
N LYS A 160 -8.36 -8.90 9.99
CA LYS A 160 -9.53 -9.28 9.19
C LYS A 160 -10.67 -8.31 9.47
N LEU A 161 -11.10 -7.58 8.44
CA LEU A 161 -12.30 -6.76 8.43
C LEU A 161 -13.41 -7.57 7.77
N SER A 162 -14.57 -7.71 8.41
CA SER A 162 -15.69 -8.47 7.86
C SER A 162 -17.04 -7.91 8.32
N GLU A 163 -17.94 -7.68 7.37
CA GLU A 163 -19.29 -7.18 7.61
C GLU A 163 -20.26 -7.88 6.65
N GLY A 164 -21.24 -8.59 7.20
CA GLY A 164 -22.12 -9.48 6.43
C GLY A 164 -21.33 -10.53 5.65
N GLY A 165 -21.54 -10.60 4.34
CA GLY A 165 -20.78 -11.48 3.44
C GLY A 165 -19.43 -10.92 2.96
N ASN A 166 -19.10 -9.67 3.28
CA ASN A 166 -17.88 -9.03 2.83
C ASN A 166 -16.69 -9.38 3.75
N THR A 167 -15.50 -9.51 3.19
CA THR A 167 -14.25 -9.67 3.96
C THR A 167 -13.10 -8.98 3.22
N VAL A 168 -12.28 -8.26 3.98
CA VAL A 168 -10.97 -7.75 3.55
C VAL A 168 -9.94 -8.11 4.62
N ASN A 169 -8.92 -8.87 4.25
CA ASN A 169 -7.78 -9.19 5.11
C ASN A 169 -6.58 -8.30 4.76
N LEU A 170 -5.97 -7.71 5.77
CA LEU A 170 -4.74 -6.92 5.71
C LEU A 170 -3.61 -7.78 6.30
N ASN A 171 -2.78 -8.39 5.46
CA ASN A 171 -1.74 -9.30 5.90
C ASN A 171 -0.34 -8.79 5.51
N PRO A 172 0.65 -8.80 6.42
CA PRO A 172 2.04 -8.65 6.01
C PRO A 172 2.47 -9.84 5.14
N ALA A 173 3.31 -9.58 4.16
CA ALA A 173 3.88 -10.56 3.26
C ALA A 173 5.39 -10.33 3.06
N ALA A 174 6.06 -11.31 2.44
CA ALA A 174 7.50 -11.28 2.22
C ALA A 174 7.95 -9.99 1.49
N GLY A 175 9.16 -9.52 1.80
CA GLY A 175 9.69 -8.27 1.25
C GLY A 175 9.05 -7.00 1.84
N ASN A 176 8.51 -7.07 3.06
CA ASN A 176 7.85 -5.96 3.76
C ASN A 176 6.65 -5.37 3.00
N THR A 177 5.84 -6.24 2.38
CA THR A 177 4.68 -5.84 1.58
C THR A 177 3.36 -6.03 2.34
N LEU A 178 2.37 -5.20 2.06
CA LEU A 178 0.99 -5.38 2.54
C LEU A 178 0.18 -6.10 1.46
N LYS A 179 -0.29 -7.31 1.76
CA LYS A 179 -1.19 -8.07 0.89
C LYS A 179 -2.64 -7.88 1.35
N LEU A 180 -3.46 -7.27 0.49
CA LEU A 180 -4.90 -7.16 0.68
C LEU A 180 -5.61 -8.32 -0.04
N THR A 181 -6.55 -9.00 0.63
CA THR A 181 -7.26 -10.16 0.04
C THR A 181 -8.70 -10.30 0.52
N GLY A 182 -9.55 -10.90 -0.32
CA GLY A 182 -10.93 -11.24 0.01
C GLY A 182 -11.07 -12.52 0.84
N SER A 183 -12.29 -13.04 0.93
CA SER A 183 -12.68 -14.16 1.81
C SER A 183 -11.80 -15.42 1.69
N ASN A 184 -11.27 -15.73 0.50
CA ASN A 184 -10.45 -16.94 0.27
C ASN A 184 -8.93 -16.74 0.47
N ASN A 185 -8.47 -15.61 1.03
CA ASN A 185 -7.04 -15.25 1.21
C ASN A 185 -6.19 -15.18 -0.08
N SER A 186 -6.82 -15.33 -1.24
CA SER A 186 -6.26 -15.19 -2.59
C SER A 186 -6.93 -14.08 -3.40
N ASP A 187 -8.21 -13.85 -3.17
CA ASP A 187 -9.04 -13.04 -4.05
C ASP A 187 -8.62 -11.57 -4.01
N PRO A 188 -8.52 -10.88 -5.16
CA PRO A 188 -8.23 -9.46 -5.17
C PRO A 188 -9.38 -8.66 -4.56
N VAL A 189 -9.05 -7.54 -3.93
CA VAL A 189 -10.02 -6.57 -3.42
C VAL A 189 -9.81 -5.22 -4.11
N THR A 190 -10.86 -4.41 -4.19
CA THR A 190 -10.76 -3.03 -4.64
C THR A 190 -10.39 -2.13 -3.46
N ILE A 191 -9.54 -1.14 -3.71
CA ILE A 191 -9.33 0.00 -2.81
C ILE A 191 -10.09 1.18 -3.42
N SER A 192 -11.22 1.55 -2.82
CA SER A 192 -12.05 2.67 -3.26
C SER A 192 -11.70 3.96 -2.50
N ASN A 193 -12.18 5.09 -3.00
CA ASN A 193 -11.97 6.42 -2.40
C ASN A 193 -10.48 6.83 -2.22
N VAL A 194 -9.59 6.30 -3.07
CA VAL A 194 -8.19 6.71 -3.13
C VAL A 194 -8.11 8.12 -3.74
N LYS A 195 -7.70 9.09 -2.92
CA LYS A 195 -7.39 10.46 -3.38
C LYS A 195 -6.22 10.41 -4.38
N ALA A 196 -6.21 11.32 -5.34
CA ALA A 196 -5.09 11.45 -6.26
C ALA A 196 -3.76 11.67 -5.49
N GLY A 197 -2.77 10.82 -5.76
CA GLY A 197 -1.43 10.90 -5.20
C GLY A 197 -0.69 12.15 -5.67
N VAL A 198 0.15 12.72 -4.79
CA VAL A 198 0.91 13.95 -5.04
C VAL A 198 2.41 13.66 -5.03
N GLU A 199 2.87 12.83 -4.10
CA GLU A 199 4.27 12.43 -3.97
C GLU A 199 4.59 11.18 -4.80
N GLY A 200 5.87 10.99 -5.15
CA GLY A 200 6.32 9.89 -6.02
C GLY A 200 6.08 8.47 -5.49
N ASN A 201 5.69 8.32 -4.22
CA ASN A 201 5.40 7.05 -3.56
C ASN A 201 3.90 6.87 -3.22
N ASP A 202 3.05 7.84 -3.58
CA ASP A 202 1.61 7.74 -3.33
C ASP A 202 0.94 6.73 -4.26
N ALA A 203 -0.17 6.15 -3.81
CA ALA A 203 -1.01 5.33 -4.68
C ALA A 203 -1.70 6.20 -5.75
N VAL A 204 -1.50 5.86 -7.02
CA VAL A 204 -2.23 6.50 -8.12
C VAL A 204 -3.67 5.99 -8.19
N ASN A 205 -4.63 6.89 -8.32
CA ASN A 205 -6.02 6.52 -8.53
C ASN A 205 -6.36 6.39 -10.04
N VAL A 206 -7.54 5.84 -10.34
CA VAL A 206 -7.98 5.59 -11.72
C VAL A 206 -8.14 6.90 -12.51
N ASP A 207 -8.48 8.01 -11.86
CA ASP A 207 -8.61 9.32 -12.52
C ASP A 207 -7.25 9.88 -12.95
N GLN A 208 -6.20 9.69 -12.14
CA GLN A 208 -4.82 10.05 -12.53
C GLN A 208 -4.33 9.22 -13.72
N LEU A 209 -4.55 7.90 -13.69
CA LEU A 209 -4.25 7.05 -14.85
C LEU A 209 -5.07 7.48 -16.07
N ASN A 210 -6.33 7.88 -15.84
CA ASN A 210 -7.20 8.47 -16.85
C ASN A 210 -6.85 9.93 -17.22
N ALA A 211 -5.82 10.54 -16.63
CA ALA A 211 -5.32 11.87 -16.96
C ALA A 211 -3.89 11.89 -17.56
N LEU A 212 -3.14 10.77 -17.48
CA LEU A 212 -1.79 10.58 -18.06
C LEU A 212 -1.73 10.49 -19.59
N LYS A 213 -2.25 11.50 -20.26
CA LYS A 213 -3.00 11.22 -21.47
C LYS A 213 -2.50 11.98 -22.72
N TRP A 214 -2.57 11.37 -23.93
CA TRP A 214 -2.25 11.98 -25.25
C TRP A 214 -3.27 11.67 -26.39
N LYS A 215 -3.83 12.67 -27.10
CA LYS A 215 -4.78 12.53 -28.24
C LYS A 215 -3.99 12.47 -29.56
N LEU A 216 -4.51 11.81 -30.59
CA LEU A 216 -3.95 11.83 -31.95
C LEU A 216 -4.84 12.62 -32.91
N THR A 217 -4.24 13.46 -33.75
CA THR A 217 -4.91 14.13 -34.88
C THR A 217 -3.94 14.42 -36.05
N VAL A 218 -4.49 14.72 -37.22
CA VAL A 218 -3.74 15.08 -38.45
C VAL A 218 -4.15 16.44 -39.01
N GLY A 219 -3.21 17.20 -39.56
CA GLY A 219 -3.42 18.53 -40.14
C GLY A 219 -2.56 18.81 -41.38
N LYS A 220 -2.78 19.94 -42.05
CA LYS A 220 -2.05 20.33 -43.26
C LYS A 220 -1.54 21.76 -43.18
N THR A 221 -0.40 22.03 -43.79
CA THR A 221 0.12 23.37 -44.09
C THR A 221 0.44 23.48 -45.58
N GLY A 222 0.39 24.71 -46.13
CA GLY A 222 0.65 24.96 -47.55
C GLY A 222 -0.22 24.10 -48.49
N THR A 223 0.43 23.54 -49.50
CA THR A 223 -0.11 22.61 -50.50
C THR A 223 -0.32 21.19 -49.97
N GLY A 224 0.12 20.89 -48.74
CA GLY A 224 -0.11 19.61 -48.09
C GLY A 224 -1.59 19.24 -47.98
N LYS A 225 -1.87 17.94 -47.95
CA LYS A 225 -3.24 17.38 -47.87
C LYS A 225 -3.41 16.53 -46.61
N SER A 226 -4.54 16.70 -45.93
CA SER A 226 -4.93 15.93 -44.75
C SER A 226 -6.35 15.38 -44.96
N GLU A 227 -6.55 14.08 -44.69
CA GLU A 227 -7.84 13.39 -44.73
C GLU A 227 -8.09 12.63 -43.43
N GLY A 228 -9.36 12.54 -43.01
CA GLY A 228 -9.76 11.77 -41.83
C GLY A 228 -9.41 12.42 -40.49
N ALA A 229 -9.14 13.74 -40.48
CA ALA A 229 -8.79 14.49 -39.27
C ALA A 229 -9.90 14.40 -38.20
N ALA A 230 -9.62 13.69 -37.12
CA ALA A 230 -10.47 13.56 -35.95
C ALA A 230 -9.61 13.39 -34.70
N GLU A 231 -9.97 14.05 -33.60
CA GLU A 231 -9.35 13.78 -32.31
C GLU A 231 -9.70 12.35 -31.88
N THR A 232 -8.73 11.45 -31.94
CA THR A 232 -8.84 10.16 -31.26
C THR A 232 -8.27 10.31 -29.86
N GLU A 233 -9.10 10.17 -28.84
CA GLU A 233 -8.65 9.92 -27.47
C GLU A 233 -8.01 8.52 -27.41
N VAL A 234 -6.79 8.40 -27.93
CA VAL A 234 -5.83 7.43 -27.37
C VAL A 234 -5.67 7.76 -25.90
N SER A 235 -5.73 9.05 -25.60
CA SER A 235 -5.93 9.54 -24.27
C SER A 235 -6.27 11.06 -24.10
N GLY A 236 -5.40 12.04 -24.39
CA GLY A 236 -5.50 13.45 -23.89
C GLY A 236 -4.67 14.56 -24.58
N GLN A 237 -3.46 14.91 -24.12
CA GLN A 237 -2.53 15.89 -24.75
C GLN A 237 -2.43 15.70 -26.27
N THR A 238 -2.79 16.68 -27.08
CA THR A 238 -2.85 16.48 -28.53
C THR A 238 -1.48 16.41 -29.20
N VAL A 239 -1.20 15.28 -29.84
CA VAL A 239 -0.11 15.08 -30.80
C VAL A 239 -0.67 15.27 -32.21
N THR A 240 -0.14 16.26 -32.94
CA THR A 240 -0.56 16.59 -34.30
C THR A 240 0.54 16.23 -35.30
N VAL A 241 0.20 15.42 -36.30
CA VAL A 241 1.05 15.22 -37.49
C VAL A 241 0.62 16.19 -38.58
N VAL A 242 1.55 16.97 -39.13
CA VAL A 242 1.27 18.01 -40.13
C VAL A 242 1.90 17.65 -41.48
N ALA A 243 1.08 17.61 -42.54
CA ALA A 243 1.55 17.49 -43.92
C ALA A 243 2.11 18.83 -44.41
N GLY A 244 3.40 18.85 -44.75
CA GLY A 244 4.01 19.94 -45.52
C GLY A 244 3.75 19.83 -47.03
N ASP A 245 4.40 20.70 -47.80
CA ASP A 245 4.22 20.74 -49.26
C ASP A 245 4.60 19.42 -49.95
N GLY A 246 3.81 19.02 -50.94
CA GLY A 246 3.97 17.75 -51.66
C GLY A 246 3.68 16.48 -50.85
N ILE A 247 3.29 16.59 -49.58
CA ILE A 247 2.98 15.47 -48.69
C ILE A 247 1.46 15.34 -48.49
N GLY A 248 0.98 14.10 -48.48
CA GLY A 248 -0.38 13.73 -48.09
C GLY A 248 -0.34 12.90 -46.82
N ILE A 249 -1.25 13.18 -45.90
CA ILE A 249 -1.50 12.34 -44.74
C ILE A 249 -2.97 11.94 -44.64
N LYS A 250 -3.20 10.71 -44.20
CA LYS A 250 -4.53 10.15 -43.96
C LYS A 250 -4.57 9.49 -42.59
N GLN A 251 -5.54 9.87 -41.76
CA GLN A 251 -5.82 9.21 -40.48
C GLN A 251 -7.00 8.23 -40.64
N GLU A 252 -6.83 7.03 -40.09
CA GLU A 252 -7.86 5.99 -39.98
C GLU A 252 -7.81 5.44 -38.54
N GLY A 253 -8.60 6.05 -37.65
CA GLY A 253 -8.53 5.79 -36.21
C GLY A 253 -7.15 6.16 -35.64
N THR A 254 -6.42 5.17 -35.12
CA THR A 254 -5.06 5.32 -34.57
C THR A 254 -3.95 5.15 -35.60
N LYS A 255 -4.26 4.84 -36.86
CA LYS A 255 -3.28 4.69 -37.95
C LYS A 255 -3.15 5.99 -38.73
N VAL A 256 -1.91 6.45 -38.94
CA VAL A 256 -1.59 7.54 -39.88
C VAL A 256 -0.78 6.96 -41.04
N THR A 257 -1.20 7.27 -42.27
CA THR A 257 -0.45 6.95 -43.49
C THR A 257 0.11 8.25 -44.07
N ILE A 258 1.38 8.26 -44.44
CA ILE A 258 2.09 9.41 -45.04
C ILE A 258 2.55 9.00 -46.44
N SER A 259 2.26 9.81 -47.45
CA SER A 259 2.68 9.61 -48.84
C SER A 259 3.08 10.93 -49.50
N SER A 260 3.65 10.89 -50.70
CA SER A 260 3.58 12.05 -51.59
C SER A 260 2.13 12.29 -52.02
N ASN A 261 1.74 13.54 -52.22
CA ASN A 261 0.42 13.94 -52.71
C ASN A 261 0.51 15.21 -53.54
N GLY A 262 -0.25 15.27 -54.63
CA GLY A 262 -0.43 16.52 -55.39
C GLY A 262 0.84 17.00 -56.11
N LEU A 263 1.85 16.14 -56.29
CA LEU A 263 3.01 16.46 -57.12
C LEU A 263 2.54 16.76 -58.55
N SER A 264 2.54 18.05 -58.91
CA SER A 264 2.34 18.49 -60.29
C SER A 264 3.64 18.34 -61.05
N TYR A 265 3.54 17.75 -62.25
CA TYR A 265 4.68 17.61 -63.15
C TYR A 265 4.68 18.73 -64.19
N ALA A 266 5.86 19.18 -64.60
CA ALA A 266 6.05 20.07 -65.73
C ALA A 266 6.79 19.36 -66.88
N ASP A 267 6.45 19.76 -68.10
CA ASP A 267 7.19 19.40 -69.31
C ASP A 267 8.36 20.37 -69.49
N LEU A 268 9.54 19.84 -69.82
CA LEU A 268 10.67 20.64 -70.28
C LEU A 268 10.47 20.93 -71.77
N ASN A 269 9.92 22.11 -72.10
CA ASN A 269 9.59 22.46 -73.47
C ASN A 269 10.85 22.80 -74.29
N VAL A 270 11.02 22.18 -75.45
CA VAL A 270 12.10 22.50 -76.40
C VAL A 270 11.59 23.41 -77.51
N ASP A 271 12.45 24.32 -77.98
CA ASP A 271 12.23 25.08 -79.21
C ASP A 271 12.71 24.24 -80.42
N ASN A 272 11.74 23.66 -81.15
CA ASN A 272 12.00 22.77 -82.29
C ASN A 272 12.73 23.44 -83.48
N ASN A 273 12.94 24.76 -83.45
CA ASN A 273 13.73 25.45 -84.49
C ASN A 273 15.23 25.45 -84.19
N ASN A 274 15.63 25.35 -82.92
CA ASN A 274 17.04 25.50 -82.52
C ASN A 274 17.52 24.55 -81.42
N GLY A 275 16.66 23.63 -80.95
CA GLY A 275 17.01 22.60 -79.96
C GLY A 275 17.16 23.12 -78.53
N LYS A 276 16.86 24.39 -78.26
CA LYS A 276 17.02 24.98 -76.93
C LYS A 276 15.88 24.59 -75.99
N VAL A 277 16.21 24.00 -74.84
CA VAL A 277 15.25 23.82 -73.74
C VAL A 277 14.91 25.20 -73.18
N ALA A 278 13.63 25.55 -73.20
CA ALA A 278 13.12 26.79 -72.64
C ALA A 278 13.13 26.75 -71.10
N ALA A 279 13.34 27.90 -70.46
CA ALA A 279 13.10 28.01 -69.02
C ALA A 279 11.60 27.76 -68.73
N PRO A 280 11.26 27.05 -67.63
CA PRO A 280 9.87 26.89 -67.20
C PRO A 280 9.18 28.24 -67.04
N LYS A 281 7.90 28.31 -67.41
CA LYS A 281 7.09 29.53 -67.34
C LYS A 281 6.30 29.57 -66.03
N ASP A 282 6.08 30.78 -65.53
CA ASP A 282 5.18 31.04 -64.41
C ASP A 282 5.40 30.08 -63.20
N GLU A 283 4.35 29.40 -62.77
CA GLU A 283 4.35 28.47 -61.64
C GLU A 283 4.98 27.08 -61.95
N ASP A 284 5.41 26.80 -63.19
CA ASP A 284 6.07 25.53 -63.55
C ASP A 284 7.48 25.42 -62.97
N GLY A 285 8.14 26.54 -62.63
CA GLY A 285 9.50 26.53 -62.07
C GLY A 285 9.65 25.83 -60.72
N GLY A 286 8.54 25.63 -59.99
CA GLY A 286 8.50 24.86 -58.73
C GLY A 286 7.98 23.42 -58.88
N LYS A 287 7.59 23.00 -60.10
CA LYS A 287 7.05 21.66 -60.37
C LYS A 287 8.18 20.65 -60.56
N VAL A 288 7.87 19.37 -60.34
CA VAL A 288 8.81 18.27 -60.54
C VAL A 288 8.81 17.82 -62.01
N VAL A 289 9.93 17.26 -62.48
CA VAL A 289 9.98 16.56 -63.77
C VAL A 289 9.91 15.05 -63.55
N ASN A 290 9.49 14.28 -64.56
CA ASN A 290 9.51 12.82 -64.51
C ASN A 290 10.42 12.25 -65.60
N ALA A 291 10.74 10.96 -65.52
CA ALA A 291 11.68 10.32 -66.46
C ALA A 291 11.26 10.47 -67.93
N THR A 292 9.95 10.44 -68.22
CA THR A 292 9.42 10.63 -69.58
C THR A 292 9.65 12.06 -70.08
N THR A 293 9.37 13.08 -69.25
CA THR A 293 9.55 14.49 -69.66
C THR A 293 11.02 14.86 -69.83
N VAL A 294 11.91 14.31 -69.00
CA VAL A 294 13.37 14.48 -69.16
C VAL A 294 13.86 13.79 -70.44
N ALA A 295 13.47 12.53 -70.68
CA ALA A 295 13.88 11.80 -71.87
C ALA A 295 13.38 12.47 -73.17
N LYS A 296 12.13 12.94 -73.20
CA LYS A 296 11.56 13.70 -74.32
C LYS A 296 12.40 14.95 -74.61
N ALA A 297 12.63 15.79 -73.60
CA ALA A 297 13.36 17.05 -73.79
C ALA A 297 14.81 16.85 -74.20
N ILE A 298 15.47 15.78 -73.75
CA ILE A 298 16.80 15.40 -74.25
C ILE A 298 16.72 15.07 -75.74
N ASN A 299 15.82 14.17 -76.14
CA ASN A 299 15.72 13.71 -77.53
C ASN A 299 15.24 14.82 -78.50
N GLU A 300 14.44 15.78 -78.05
CA GLU A 300 13.99 16.93 -78.84
C GLU A 300 14.99 18.10 -78.84
N SER A 301 15.89 18.18 -77.84
CA SER A 301 16.97 19.18 -77.80
C SER A 301 18.00 18.97 -78.90
N GLY A 302 18.89 19.94 -79.12
CA GLY A 302 19.89 19.82 -80.18
C GLY A 302 20.71 21.08 -80.39
N TRP A 303 21.40 21.11 -81.53
CA TRP A 303 22.14 22.28 -82.02
C TRP A 303 21.89 22.43 -83.52
N VAL A 304 21.98 23.66 -84.03
CA VAL A 304 21.73 23.94 -85.46
C VAL A 304 23.03 23.82 -86.25
N ALA A 305 23.02 22.97 -87.27
CA ALA A 305 24.04 22.93 -88.31
C ALA A 305 23.64 23.86 -89.46
N THR A 306 24.59 24.64 -89.98
CA THR A 306 24.42 25.43 -91.20
C THR A 306 25.76 25.64 -91.90
N SER A 307 25.72 26.01 -93.18
CA SER A 307 26.87 26.35 -94.01
C SER A 307 27.03 27.87 -94.13
N GLY A 308 28.23 28.32 -94.48
CA GLY A 308 28.51 29.72 -94.75
C GLY A 308 29.82 29.91 -95.49
N LYS A 309 29.97 31.07 -96.13
CA LYS A 309 31.15 31.44 -96.93
C LYS A 309 31.72 32.80 -96.53
N THR A 310 33.02 32.97 -96.76
CA THR A 310 33.68 34.28 -96.79
C THR A 310 33.39 35.00 -98.13
N ALA A 311 33.85 36.24 -98.29
CA ALA A 311 33.60 37.03 -99.50
C ALA A 311 34.07 36.32 -100.79
N ASP A 312 35.25 35.70 -100.74
CA ASP A 312 35.88 34.97 -101.85
C ASP A 312 35.57 33.47 -101.82
N GLY A 313 34.66 33.03 -100.95
CA GLY A 313 34.26 31.64 -100.81
C GLY A 313 33.12 31.26 -101.76
N GLU A 314 33.15 30.04 -102.27
CA GLU A 314 32.04 29.46 -103.04
C GLU A 314 31.14 28.61 -102.13
N GLN A 315 29.83 28.71 -102.37
CA GLN A 315 28.81 27.86 -101.75
C GLN A 315 27.82 27.49 -102.85
N ASP A 316 27.55 26.20 -102.99
CA ASP A 316 26.54 25.69 -103.91
C ASP A 316 25.18 25.63 -103.17
N GLY A 317 24.19 26.36 -103.68
CA GLY A 317 22.89 26.57 -103.03
C GLY A 317 22.88 27.59 -101.88
N GLU A 318 21.67 27.92 -101.43
CA GLU A 318 21.43 28.77 -100.25
C GLU A 318 21.74 28.03 -98.94
N ALA A 319 22.13 28.76 -97.89
CA ALA A 319 22.38 28.17 -96.59
C ALA A 319 21.05 27.79 -95.91
N THR A 320 20.97 26.57 -95.38
CA THR A 320 19.84 26.09 -94.58
C THR A 320 20.27 25.82 -93.15
N GLU A 321 19.38 26.04 -92.21
CA GLU A 321 19.53 25.60 -90.81
C GLU A 321 18.90 24.22 -90.66
N GLU A 322 19.68 23.24 -90.17
CA GLU A 322 19.20 21.90 -89.85
C GLU A 322 19.40 21.64 -88.34
N LEU A 323 18.34 21.27 -87.63
CA LEU A 323 18.43 20.90 -86.22
C LEU A 323 18.99 19.48 -86.08
N VAL A 324 20.11 19.35 -85.38
CA VAL A 324 20.75 18.06 -85.07
C VAL A 324 20.37 17.65 -83.64
N ASN A 325 19.58 16.58 -83.53
CA ASN A 325 19.11 16.02 -82.26
C ASN A 325 20.06 14.92 -81.71
N PRO A 326 20.04 14.61 -80.40
CA PRO A 326 20.78 13.48 -79.84
C PRO A 326 20.42 12.14 -80.47
N GLY A 327 21.41 11.52 -81.11
CA GLY A 327 21.27 10.26 -81.86
C GLY A 327 21.47 10.45 -83.36
N ASP A 328 21.37 11.68 -83.87
CA ASP A 328 21.58 11.97 -85.29
C ASP A 328 23.04 11.83 -85.71
N LYS A 329 23.23 11.42 -86.97
CA LYS A 329 24.54 11.30 -87.60
C LYS A 329 24.78 12.50 -88.51
N VAL A 330 25.63 13.43 -88.08
CA VAL A 330 26.20 14.46 -88.96
C VAL A 330 27.35 13.87 -89.75
N GLU A 331 27.36 14.05 -91.07
CA GLU A 331 28.40 13.56 -91.97
C GLU A 331 29.09 14.70 -92.71
N LEU A 332 30.38 14.88 -92.44
CA LEU A 332 31.20 15.95 -93.00
C LEU A 332 31.91 15.45 -94.25
N ILE A 333 31.33 15.73 -95.42
CA ILE A 333 31.77 15.17 -96.70
C ILE A 333 32.85 16.06 -97.33
N ALA A 334 34.00 15.46 -97.68
CA ALA A 334 35.04 16.13 -98.46
C ALA A 334 34.74 16.04 -99.97
N GLY A 335 34.56 17.18 -100.62
CA GLY A 335 34.39 17.28 -102.07
C GLY A 335 35.67 17.01 -102.88
N LYS A 336 35.61 17.24 -104.21
CA LYS A 336 36.77 17.10 -105.10
C LYS A 336 37.95 17.95 -104.58
N ASN A 337 39.18 17.42 -104.70
CA ASN A 337 40.43 18.05 -104.25
C ASN A 337 40.56 18.25 -102.72
N LEU A 338 39.53 17.95 -101.91
CA LEU A 338 39.56 18.01 -100.46
C LEU A 338 39.78 16.63 -99.83
N LYS A 339 40.34 16.63 -98.61
CA LYS A 339 40.53 15.46 -97.77
C LYS A 339 40.12 15.82 -96.35
N ILE A 340 39.27 15.00 -95.75
CA ILE A 340 38.94 15.07 -94.32
C ILE A 340 39.53 13.86 -93.62
N LYS A 341 40.12 14.08 -92.43
CA LYS A 341 40.56 13.02 -91.52
C LYS A 341 39.83 13.20 -90.19
N GLN A 342 39.07 12.19 -89.78
CA GLN A 342 38.45 12.16 -88.45
C GLN A 342 39.28 11.28 -87.50
N GLU A 343 39.59 11.80 -86.32
CA GLU A 343 40.17 11.05 -85.20
C GLU A 343 39.38 11.37 -83.93
N GLY A 344 38.43 10.50 -83.59
CA GLY A 344 37.45 10.77 -82.53
C GLY A 344 36.56 11.96 -82.88
N SER A 345 36.54 12.98 -82.02
CA SER A 345 35.82 14.24 -82.23
C SER A 345 36.61 15.30 -83.00
N ASN A 346 37.88 15.03 -83.35
CA ASN A 346 38.71 15.97 -84.10
C ASN A 346 38.59 15.70 -85.60
N PHE A 347 38.30 16.74 -86.37
CA PHE A 347 38.23 16.70 -87.83
C PHE A 347 39.30 17.63 -88.42
N THR A 348 40.24 17.06 -89.17
CA THR A 348 41.29 17.80 -89.88
C THR A 348 40.94 17.86 -91.36
N TYR A 349 40.80 19.06 -91.89
CA TYR A 349 40.63 19.30 -93.32
C TYR A 349 41.99 19.63 -93.96
N SER A 350 42.27 19.04 -95.11
CA SER A 350 43.42 19.37 -95.95
C SER A 350 43.05 19.31 -97.43
N THR A 351 43.91 19.83 -98.30
CA THR A 351 43.86 19.47 -99.72
C THR A 351 44.28 18.00 -99.91
N GLN A 352 43.94 17.43 -101.06
CA GLN A 352 44.55 16.20 -101.56
C GLN A 352 45.98 16.50 -102.06
N GLU A 353 46.85 15.49 -102.05
CA GLU A 353 48.23 15.62 -102.53
C GLU A 353 48.30 15.85 -104.05
N ASN A 354 47.39 15.21 -104.79
CA ASN A 354 47.20 15.42 -106.21
C ASN A 354 45.81 16.04 -106.43
N VAL A 355 45.77 17.27 -106.96
CA VAL A 355 44.53 18.02 -107.21
C VAL A 355 44.37 18.32 -108.70
N SER A 356 43.12 18.36 -109.16
CA SER A 356 42.79 18.65 -110.56
C SER A 356 41.81 19.82 -110.64
N PHE A 357 42.26 20.90 -111.27
CA PHE A 357 41.46 22.08 -111.58
C PHE A 357 41.19 22.14 -113.09
N THR A 358 40.03 22.69 -113.46
CA THR A 358 39.66 22.95 -114.87
C THR A 358 40.22 24.26 -115.39
N HIS A 359 40.48 25.21 -114.50
CA HIS A 359 41.14 26.49 -114.72
C HIS A 359 41.89 26.88 -113.44
N VAL A 360 42.96 27.66 -113.56
CA VAL A 360 43.71 28.21 -112.42
C VAL A 360 44.07 29.64 -112.78
N ASP A 361 43.51 30.60 -112.04
CA ASP A 361 43.98 31.98 -112.06
C ASP A 361 45.18 32.09 -111.12
N SER A 362 46.35 32.39 -111.68
CA SER A 362 47.55 32.71 -110.91
C SER A 362 47.82 34.21 -111.00
N ASP A 363 47.80 34.87 -109.85
CA ASP A 363 48.30 36.25 -109.69
C ASP A 363 49.84 36.26 -109.73
N SER A 364 50.39 35.92 -110.91
CA SER A 364 51.76 36.13 -111.39
C SER A 364 52.93 35.95 -110.39
N ILE A 365 53.33 34.68 -110.23
CA ILE A 365 54.66 34.13 -109.83
C ILE A 365 55.17 34.53 -108.43
#